data_AF-A0AAW8BZI9-F1
#
_entry.id   AF-A0AAW8BZI9-F1
#
_cell.length_a   1.000
_cell.length_b   1.000
_cell.length_c   1.000
_cell.angle_alpha   90.00
_cell.angle_beta   90.00
_cell.angle_gamma   90.00
#
_symmetry.space_group_name_H-M   'P 1'
#
loop_
_entity.id
_entity.type
_entity.pdbx_description
1 polymer ?
#
loop_
_entity_poly.entity_id
_entity_poly.type
_entity_poly.pdbx_seq_one_letter_code
_entity_poly.pdbx_strand_id
1 'polypeptide(L)'
;MVPVLAVVIAAGYQIAPRGVCDTESDWIIAALVGVFGLTAIHMTFNRVPTFAGLLHLESIGMVIWSFCCAVMMFGARHVGRMWVLWLFALCSETPVPYLFVVAKLGGSDTAAALLAAVMGAVAVFLSGRTMRWRLLAAASCLTVAVTIVIVLDGRASLLFTVLIAAGVVPVLATTAKYRLSPIPEAAYSGRPTLPRRSPLTLAILVVAAVGLLVLHPPAAASPAPPRVGQSDWVERAGLGSATSFPFITRWLGAGATLTRFDAPAVDGAPTAVVDVMTSTNYGALQDFSDMVWYPSDRPANYERPVAGSALPATARIVHSNADAATTDSSPQWYAVTWIWRTPAGYQQVTVVVNQSVTSPTRPPAPQPPSLADTIIKPALWAARVQPEMVGDVDAPVVERADEVVRRVLAAAGATG
;
A
#
# COMPACT_ATOMS: atom_id res chain seq x y z
N MET A 1 -0.83 -11.94 2.81
CA MET A 1 -1.73 -13.09 3.04
C MET A 1 -2.70 -13.36 1.88
N VAL A 2 -2.95 -12.39 1.01
CA VAL A 2 -3.93 -12.49 -0.10
C VAL A 2 -3.77 -13.74 -0.97
N PRO A 3 -2.55 -14.18 -1.39
CA PRO A 3 -2.40 -15.41 -2.16
C PRO A 3 -2.93 -16.66 -1.45
N VAL A 4 -2.68 -16.78 -0.14
CA VAL A 4 -3.18 -17.90 0.68
C VAL A 4 -4.70 -17.88 0.74
N LEU A 5 -5.29 -16.70 0.94
CA LEU A 5 -6.74 -16.53 0.98
C LEU A 5 -7.39 -16.80 -0.39
N ALA A 6 -6.75 -16.41 -1.49
CA ALA A 6 -7.20 -16.74 -2.83
C ALA A 6 -7.22 -18.26 -3.07
N VAL A 7 -6.19 -18.99 -2.61
CA VAL A 7 -6.17 -20.46 -2.66
C VAL A 7 -7.30 -21.07 -1.80
N VAL A 8 -7.55 -20.52 -0.61
CA VAL A 8 -8.69 -20.93 0.23
C VAL A 8 -10.01 -20.77 -0.53
N ILE A 9 -10.23 -19.65 -1.22
CA ILE A 9 -11.42 -19.43 -2.04
C ILE A 9 -11.46 -20.42 -3.23
N ALA A 10 -10.33 -20.61 -3.92
CA ALA A 10 -10.20 -21.50 -5.08
C ALA A 10 -10.55 -22.96 -4.72
N ALA A 11 -10.27 -23.39 -3.49
CA ALA A 11 -10.64 -24.71 -3.00
C ALA A 11 -12.17 -24.98 -3.10
N GLY A 12 -13.01 -23.93 -3.16
CA GLY A 12 -14.46 -24.02 -3.40
C GLY A 12 -14.85 -24.45 -4.82
N TYR A 13 -13.92 -24.38 -5.78
CA TYR A 13 -14.18 -24.48 -7.21
C TYR A 13 -13.68 -25.80 -7.85
N GLN A 14 -13.76 -26.92 -7.14
CA GLN A 14 -13.22 -28.21 -7.62
C GLN A 14 -13.99 -28.92 -8.75
N ILE A 15 -15.07 -28.33 -9.28
CA ILE A 15 -15.87 -28.97 -10.33
C ILE A 15 -15.60 -28.29 -11.68
N ALA A 16 -15.08 -29.06 -12.64
CA ALA A 16 -14.85 -28.61 -14.00
C ALA A 16 -16.18 -28.16 -14.67
N PRO A 17 -16.15 -27.12 -15.52
CA PRO A 17 -17.32 -26.69 -16.27
C PRO A 17 -17.74 -27.74 -17.30
N ARG A 18 -19.01 -27.73 -17.70
CA ARG A 18 -19.53 -28.54 -18.83
C ARG A 18 -19.29 -27.78 -20.14
N GLY A 19 -18.98 -28.51 -21.22
CA GLY A 19 -18.87 -27.98 -22.58
C GLY A 19 -17.49 -28.20 -23.22
N VAL A 20 -17.41 -27.96 -24.53
CA VAL A 20 -16.15 -27.95 -25.29
C VAL A 20 -15.32 -26.75 -24.86
N CYS A 21 -14.04 -26.97 -24.56
CA CYS A 21 -13.08 -25.90 -24.34
C CYS A 21 -12.50 -25.50 -25.69
N ASP A 22 -12.66 -24.24 -26.07
CA ASP A 22 -11.98 -23.68 -27.23
C ASP A 22 -10.67 -23.05 -26.76
N THR A 23 -9.58 -23.79 -26.99
CA THR A 23 -8.24 -23.40 -26.54
C THR A 23 -7.79 -22.12 -27.23
N GLU A 24 -8.17 -21.89 -28.49
CA GLU A 24 -7.76 -20.70 -29.24
C GLU A 24 -8.40 -19.43 -28.63
N SER A 25 -9.70 -19.48 -28.36
CA SER A 25 -10.41 -18.40 -27.67
C SER A 25 -9.83 -18.12 -26.27
N ASP A 26 -9.45 -19.15 -25.52
CA ASP A 26 -8.85 -18.98 -24.19
C ASP A 26 -7.50 -18.24 -24.26
N TRP A 27 -6.65 -18.55 -25.25
CA TRP A 27 -5.41 -17.83 -25.49
C TRP A 27 -5.64 -16.38 -25.89
N ILE A 28 -6.62 -16.11 -26.76
CA ILE A 28 -6.97 -14.74 -27.18
C ILE A 28 -7.42 -13.92 -25.97
N ILE A 29 -8.31 -14.45 -25.12
CA ILE A 29 -8.79 -13.76 -23.92
C ILE A 29 -7.62 -13.48 -22.96
N ALA A 30 -6.75 -14.48 -22.71
CA ALA A 30 -5.61 -14.31 -21.83
C ALA A 30 -4.61 -13.27 -22.37
N ALA A 31 -4.36 -13.27 -23.69
CA ALA A 31 -3.49 -12.30 -24.34
C ALA A 31 -4.07 -10.88 -24.28
N LEU A 32 -5.36 -10.70 -24.60
CA LEU A 32 -6.01 -9.39 -24.52
C LEU A 32 -5.97 -8.84 -23.10
N VAL A 33 -6.43 -9.61 -22.11
CA VAL A 33 -6.46 -9.17 -20.70
C VAL A 33 -5.05 -8.89 -20.18
N GLY A 34 -4.08 -9.76 -20.50
CA GLY A 34 -2.70 -9.62 -20.07
C GLY A 34 -2.03 -8.39 -20.68
N VAL A 35 -2.08 -8.24 -22.01
CA VAL A 35 -1.44 -7.13 -22.72
C VAL A 35 -2.10 -5.81 -22.33
N PHE A 36 -3.43 -5.68 -22.40
CA PHE A 36 -4.10 -4.42 -22.07
C PHE A 36 -3.98 -4.09 -20.58
N GLY A 37 -4.14 -5.07 -19.69
CA GLY A 37 -4.05 -4.86 -18.25
C GLY A 37 -2.66 -4.43 -17.79
N LEU A 38 -1.61 -5.13 -18.22
CA LEU A 38 -0.23 -4.79 -17.87
C LEU A 38 0.22 -3.49 -18.54
N THR A 39 -0.21 -3.21 -19.78
CA THR A 39 0.06 -1.94 -20.45
C THR A 39 -0.63 -0.78 -19.73
N ALA A 40 -1.89 -0.95 -19.30
CA ALA A 40 -2.59 0.07 -18.52
C ALA A 40 -1.89 0.36 -17.19
N ILE A 41 -1.39 -0.68 -16.49
CA ILE A 41 -0.58 -0.51 -15.29
C ILE A 41 0.70 0.28 -15.60
N HIS A 42 1.44 -0.13 -16.63
CA HIS A 42 2.68 0.54 -17.04
C HIS A 42 2.46 2.01 -17.40
N MET A 43 1.41 2.31 -18.19
CA MET A 43 1.04 3.68 -18.53
C MET A 43 0.65 4.50 -17.30
N THR A 44 -0.03 3.88 -16.32
CA THR A 44 -0.42 4.55 -15.08
C THR A 44 0.80 4.89 -14.22
N PHE A 45 1.80 4.00 -14.14
CA PHE A 45 3.06 4.27 -13.44
C PHE A 45 3.82 5.45 -14.05
N ASN A 46 3.83 5.58 -15.37
CA ASN A 46 4.51 6.70 -16.03
C ASN A 46 3.77 8.03 -15.87
N ARG A 47 2.45 7.99 -15.62
CA ARG A 47 1.59 9.18 -15.59
C ARG A 47 1.24 9.68 -14.20
N VAL A 48 0.99 8.77 -13.26
CA VAL A 48 0.64 9.12 -11.87
C VAL A 48 1.39 8.18 -10.93
N PRO A 49 2.74 8.24 -10.91
CA PRO A 49 3.59 7.27 -10.19
C PRO A 49 3.26 7.19 -8.70
N THR A 50 2.88 8.31 -8.06
CA THR A 50 2.53 8.31 -6.64
C THR A 50 1.23 7.57 -6.35
N PHE A 51 0.22 7.78 -7.19
CA PHE A 51 -1.02 7.01 -7.11
C PHE A 51 -0.80 5.53 -7.40
N ALA A 52 0.02 5.21 -8.40
CA ALA A 52 0.36 3.84 -8.77
C ALA A 52 1.13 3.10 -7.67
N GLY A 53 2.11 3.78 -7.05
CA GLY A 53 2.86 3.30 -5.91
C GLY A 53 1.96 3.06 -4.71
N LEU A 54 1.13 4.03 -4.36
CA LEU A 54 0.22 3.94 -3.21
C LEU A 54 -0.81 2.81 -3.32
N LEU A 55 -1.33 2.54 -4.53
CA LEU A 55 -2.22 1.39 -4.76
C LEU A 55 -1.48 0.06 -4.92
N HIS A 56 -0.15 0.07 -4.93
CA HIS A 56 0.68 -1.10 -5.23
C HIS A 56 0.24 -1.76 -6.55
N LEU A 57 0.08 -0.98 -7.64
CA LEU A 57 -0.43 -1.51 -8.91
C LEU A 57 0.43 -2.66 -9.48
N GLU A 58 1.70 -2.72 -9.10
CA GLU A 58 2.58 -3.88 -9.38
C GLU A 58 2.02 -5.20 -8.81
N SER A 59 1.42 -5.17 -7.61
CA SER A 59 0.78 -6.33 -6.98
C SER A 59 -0.51 -6.72 -7.70
N ILE A 60 -1.25 -5.75 -8.23
CA ILE A 60 -2.39 -6.03 -9.13
C ILE A 60 -1.92 -6.70 -10.42
N GLY A 61 -0.76 -6.30 -10.96
CA GLY A 61 -0.14 -6.96 -12.10
C GLY A 61 0.05 -8.47 -11.88
N MET A 62 0.44 -8.88 -10.67
CA MET A 62 0.56 -10.30 -10.30
C MET A 62 -0.80 -11.03 -10.30
N VAL A 63 -1.89 -10.35 -9.92
CA VAL A 63 -3.25 -10.91 -9.99
C VAL A 63 -3.69 -11.09 -11.44
N ILE A 64 -3.47 -10.07 -12.29
CA ILE A 64 -3.78 -10.14 -13.72
C ILE A 64 -2.98 -11.27 -14.38
N TRP A 65 -1.69 -11.37 -14.09
CA TRP A 65 -0.85 -12.44 -14.58
C TRP A 65 -1.36 -13.82 -14.14
N SER A 66 -1.68 -13.97 -12.85
CA SER A 66 -2.24 -15.21 -12.30
C SER A 66 -3.59 -15.58 -12.93
N PHE A 67 -4.42 -14.58 -13.22
CA PHE A 67 -5.67 -14.75 -13.97
C PHE A 67 -5.40 -15.29 -15.37
N CYS A 68 -4.47 -14.68 -16.12
CA CYS A 68 -4.10 -15.13 -17.47
C CYS A 68 -3.56 -16.56 -17.46
N CYS A 69 -2.65 -16.90 -16.53
CA CYS A 69 -2.17 -18.27 -16.37
C CYS A 69 -3.30 -19.25 -16.04
N ALA A 70 -4.24 -18.86 -15.18
CA ALA A 70 -5.39 -19.68 -14.85
C ALA A 70 -6.30 -19.89 -16.08
N VAL A 71 -6.50 -18.87 -16.92
CA VAL A 71 -7.28 -18.99 -18.16
C VAL A 71 -6.63 -19.99 -19.10
N MET A 72 -5.31 -19.90 -19.31
CA MET A 72 -4.58 -20.84 -20.17
C MET A 72 -4.61 -22.27 -19.64
N MET A 73 -4.52 -22.47 -18.31
CA MET A 73 -4.48 -23.80 -17.70
C MET A 73 -5.85 -24.45 -17.52
N PHE A 74 -6.89 -23.67 -17.22
CA PHE A 74 -8.20 -24.19 -16.82
C PHE A 74 -9.36 -23.76 -17.72
N GLY A 75 -9.09 -22.92 -18.71
CA GLY A 75 -10.06 -22.35 -19.64
C GLY A 75 -10.84 -21.16 -19.07
N ALA A 76 -11.18 -20.19 -19.93
CA ALA A 76 -11.81 -18.93 -19.56
C ALA A 76 -13.16 -19.14 -18.87
N ARG A 77 -13.92 -20.17 -19.26
CA ARG A 77 -15.21 -20.49 -18.63
C ARG A 77 -15.06 -20.93 -17.18
N HIS A 78 -14.02 -21.70 -16.84
CA HIS A 78 -13.80 -22.11 -15.45
C HIS A 78 -13.38 -20.91 -14.60
N VAL A 79 -12.43 -20.14 -15.11
CA VAL A 79 -11.90 -18.95 -14.45
C VAL A 79 -12.98 -17.87 -14.28
N GLY A 80 -13.85 -17.69 -15.27
CA GLY A 80 -14.99 -16.77 -15.20
C GLY A 80 -16.00 -17.14 -14.11
N ARG A 81 -16.17 -18.43 -13.78
CA ARG A 81 -16.98 -18.84 -12.61
C ARG A 81 -16.34 -18.47 -11.28
N MET A 82 -15.02 -18.32 -11.26
CA MET A 82 -14.25 -17.84 -10.11
C MET A 82 -14.22 -16.31 -10.03
N TRP A 83 -15.12 -15.57 -10.70
CA TRP A 83 -15.12 -14.10 -10.66
C TRP A 83 -15.06 -13.50 -9.25
N VAL A 84 -15.69 -14.15 -8.25
CA VAL A 84 -15.66 -13.72 -6.85
C VAL A 84 -14.25 -13.81 -6.25
N LEU A 85 -13.47 -14.83 -6.61
CA LEU A 85 -12.07 -14.96 -6.22
C LEU A 85 -11.25 -13.81 -6.78
N TRP A 86 -11.43 -13.51 -8.06
CA TRP A 86 -10.69 -12.45 -8.73
C TRP A 86 -11.06 -11.06 -8.21
N LEU A 87 -12.35 -10.83 -7.94
CA LEU A 87 -12.80 -9.61 -7.27
C LEU A 87 -12.21 -9.49 -5.86
N PHE A 88 -12.22 -10.58 -5.08
CA PHE A 88 -11.61 -10.59 -3.75
C PHE A 88 -10.11 -10.28 -3.81
N ALA A 89 -9.38 -10.92 -4.73
CA ALA A 89 -7.95 -10.66 -4.92
C ALA A 89 -7.70 -9.21 -5.30
N LEU A 90 -8.43 -8.67 -6.28
CA LEU A 90 -8.27 -7.29 -6.75
C LEU A 90 -8.54 -6.27 -5.63
N CYS A 91 -9.59 -6.48 -4.83
CA CYS A 91 -9.93 -5.59 -3.71
C CYS A 91 -8.97 -5.71 -2.52
N SER A 92 -8.34 -6.87 -2.32
CA SER A 92 -7.50 -7.14 -1.14
C SER A 92 -6.01 -6.87 -1.40
N GLU A 93 -5.56 -6.89 -2.66
CA GLU A 93 -4.17 -6.55 -3.00
C GLU A 93 -3.89 -5.05 -2.87
N THR A 94 -4.88 -4.18 -3.08
CA THR A 94 -4.69 -2.74 -2.85
C THR A 94 -4.67 -2.44 -1.35
N PRO A 95 -3.57 -1.90 -0.79
CA PRO A 95 -3.48 -1.66 0.65
C PRO A 95 -4.33 -0.48 1.11
N VAL A 96 -4.65 0.48 0.23
CA VAL A 96 -5.32 1.74 0.60
C VAL A 96 -6.66 1.54 1.32
N PRO A 97 -7.64 0.77 0.80
CA PRO A 97 -8.90 0.58 1.51
C PRO A 97 -8.70 -0.03 2.90
N TYR A 98 -7.77 -0.97 3.02
CA TYR A 98 -7.41 -1.60 4.30
C TYR A 98 -6.84 -0.56 5.27
N LEU A 99 -5.84 0.22 4.85
CA LEU A 99 -5.21 1.25 5.68
C LEU A 99 -6.21 2.32 6.13
N PHE A 100 -7.14 2.74 5.27
CA PHE A 100 -8.20 3.69 5.64
C PHE A 100 -9.14 3.13 6.71
N VAL A 101 -9.55 1.86 6.60
CA VAL A 101 -10.42 1.24 7.61
C VAL A 101 -9.66 1.10 8.94
N VAL A 102 -8.40 0.67 8.90
CA VAL A 102 -7.54 0.60 10.08
C VAL A 102 -7.40 1.97 10.74
N ALA A 103 -7.20 3.03 9.95
CA ALA A 103 -7.12 4.39 10.47
C ALA A 103 -8.43 4.89 11.10
N LYS A 104 -9.57 4.52 10.52
CA LYS A 104 -10.90 4.81 11.12
C LYS A 104 -11.14 4.05 12.42
N LEU A 105 -10.54 2.87 12.57
CA LEU A 105 -10.56 2.08 13.80
C LEU A 105 -9.49 2.51 14.82
N GLY A 106 -8.72 3.56 14.52
CA GLY A 106 -7.76 4.16 15.45
C GLY A 106 -6.29 3.86 15.18
N GLY A 107 -5.96 3.10 14.13
CA GLY A 107 -4.57 2.92 13.67
C GLY A 107 -3.73 1.94 14.49
N SER A 108 -4.34 1.11 15.36
CA SER A 108 -3.61 0.14 16.16
C SER A 108 -3.30 -1.15 15.40
N ASP A 109 -2.21 -1.81 15.80
CA ASP A 109 -1.84 -3.14 15.32
C ASP A 109 -2.98 -4.16 15.53
N THR A 110 -3.70 -4.05 16.65
CA THR A 110 -4.87 -4.88 16.95
C THR A 110 -5.99 -4.66 15.92
N ALA A 111 -6.29 -3.40 15.56
CA ALA A 111 -7.30 -3.09 14.55
C ALA A 111 -6.92 -3.63 13.17
N ALA A 112 -5.64 -3.51 12.79
CA ALA A 112 -5.08 -4.11 11.58
C ALA A 112 -5.26 -5.64 11.58
N ALA A 113 -4.83 -6.32 12.66
CA ALA A 113 -4.94 -7.76 12.76
C ALA A 113 -6.40 -8.27 12.77
N LEU A 114 -7.32 -7.56 13.42
CA LEU A 114 -8.75 -7.87 13.40
C LEU A 114 -9.35 -7.73 12.00
N LEU A 115 -9.01 -6.69 11.26
CA LEU A 115 -9.47 -6.51 9.88
C LEU A 115 -8.94 -7.63 8.96
N ALA A 116 -7.68 -8.02 9.14
CA ALA A 116 -7.11 -9.17 8.44
C ALA A 116 -7.84 -10.48 8.78
N ALA A 117 -8.20 -10.70 10.04
CA ALA A 117 -9.02 -11.84 10.47
C ALA A 117 -10.41 -11.85 9.80
N VAL A 118 -11.05 -10.69 9.66
CA VAL A 118 -12.32 -10.55 8.92
C VAL A 118 -12.14 -10.94 7.45
N MET A 119 -11.09 -10.46 6.78
CA MET A 119 -10.79 -10.87 5.39
C MET A 119 -10.59 -12.39 5.29
N GLY A 120 -9.90 -12.99 6.25
CA GLY A 120 -9.74 -14.45 6.34
C GLY A 120 -11.07 -15.19 6.48
N ALA A 121 -11.95 -14.73 7.37
CA ALA A 121 -13.29 -15.30 7.54
C ALA A 121 -14.16 -15.16 6.29
N VAL A 122 -14.07 -14.03 5.57
CA VAL A 122 -14.73 -13.83 4.28
C VAL A 122 -14.23 -14.85 3.25
N ALA A 123 -12.92 -15.10 3.17
CA ALA A 123 -12.37 -16.13 2.27
C ALA A 123 -12.90 -17.54 2.62
N VAL A 124 -13.00 -17.89 3.91
CA VAL A 124 -13.61 -19.16 4.36
C VAL A 124 -15.09 -19.25 3.98
N PHE A 125 -15.83 -18.15 4.11
CA PHE A 125 -17.23 -18.06 3.70
C PHE A 125 -17.37 -18.28 2.18
N LEU A 126 -16.51 -17.64 1.39
CA LEU A 126 -16.54 -17.72 -0.08
C LEU A 126 -16.13 -19.10 -0.63
N SER A 127 -15.34 -19.88 0.11
CA SER A 127 -14.93 -21.22 -0.33
C SER A 127 -16.01 -22.30 -0.19
N GLY A 128 -17.11 -22.06 0.52
CA GLY A 128 -18.16 -23.07 0.72
C GLY A 128 -19.33 -22.97 -0.27
N ARG A 129 -20.08 -24.06 -0.44
CA ARG A 129 -21.25 -24.13 -1.34
C ARG A 129 -22.59 -24.08 -0.61
N THR A 130 -22.72 -24.82 0.49
CA THR A 130 -23.95 -24.86 1.29
C THR A 130 -23.97 -23.76 2.34
N MET A 131 -25.04 -22.96 2.39
CA MET A 131 -25.12 -21.78 3.27
C MET A 131 -24.83 -22.09 4.74
N ARG A 132 -25.35 -23.20 5.27
CA ARG A 132 -25.16 -23.62 6.68
C ARG A 132 -23.68 -23.82 7.03
N TRP A 133 -22.97 -24.65 6.27
CA TRP A 133 -21.53 -24.90 6.49
C TRP A 133 -20.65 -23.69 6.18
N ARG A 134 -21.06 -22.80 5.25
CA ARG A 134 -20.35 -21.54 4.99
C ARG A 134 -20.37 -20.64 6.21
N LEU A 135 -21.56 -20.42 6.79
CA LEU A 135 -21.72 -19.58 7.97
C LEU A 135 -21.01 -20.17 9.19
N LEU A 136 -21.19 -21.47 9.46
CA LEU A 136 -20.55 -22.13 10.61
C LEU A 136 -19.02 -22.08 10.53
N ALA A 137 -18.44 -22.37 9.36
CA ALA A 137 -16.98 -22.34 9.18
C ALA A 137 -16.43 -20.91 9.24
N ALA A 138 -17.12 -19.94 8.65
CA ALA A 138 -16.70 -18.54 8.69
C ALA A 138 -16.81 -17.95 10.10
N ALA A 139 -17.91 -18.22 10.81
CA ALA A 139 -18.11 -17.77 12.19
C ALA A 139 -17.08 -18.38 13.12
N SER A 140 -16.85 -19.70 13.07
CA SER A 140 -15.81 -20.35 13.87
C SER A 140 -14.40 -19.84 13.54
N CYS A 141 -14.08 -19.65 12.25
CA CYS A 141 -12.83 -19.04 11.81
C CYS A 141 -12.65 -17.65 12.41
N LEU A 142 -13.69 -16.80 12.34
CA LEU A 142 -13.64 -15.44 12.87
C LEU A 142 -13.47 -15.45 14.40
N THR A 143 -14.23 -16.26 15.12
CA THR A 143 -14.12 -16.35 16.59
C THR A 143 -12.73 -16.80 17.03
N VAL A 144 -12.16 -17.83 16.40
CA VAL A 144 -10.81 -18.31 16.71
C VAL A 144 -9.77 -17.24 16.37
N ALA A 145 -9.86 -16.62 15.19
CA ALA A 145 -8.92 -15.60 14.76
C ALA A 145 -8.96 -14.36 15.67
N VAL A 146 -10.14 -13.86 16.02
CA VAL A 146 -10.32 -12.74 16.96
C VAL A 146 -9.76 -13.08 18.34
N THR A 147 -10.01 -14.29 18.83
CA THR A 147 -9.45 -14.75 20.12
C THR A 147 -7.92 -14.74 20.08
N ILE A 148 -7.31 -15.23 18.99
CA ILE A 148 -5.85 -15.20 18.82
C ILE A 148 -5.33 -13.77 18.79
N VAL A 149 -5.98 -12.87 18.06
CA VAL A 149 -5.57 -11.45 18.00
C VAL A 149 -5.59 -10.83 19.39
N ILE A 150 -6.65 -11.03 20.17
CA ILE A 150 -6.77 -10.49 21.54
C ILE A 150 -5.73 -11.12 22.48
N VAL A 151 -5.48 -12.43 22.39
CA VAL A 151 -4.51 -13.11 23.26
C VAL A 151 -3.06 -12.74 22.95
N LEU A 152 -2.75 -12.44 21.68
CA LEU A 152 -1.42 -12.05 21.22
C LEU A 152 -1.18 -10.54 21.28
N ASP A 153 -2.19 -9.75 21.63
CA ASP A 153 -2.09 -8.29 21.74
C ASP A 153 -0.96 -7.89 22.71
N GLY A 154 -0.05 -7.05 22.22
CA GLY A 154 1.15 -6.62 22.94
C GLY A 154 2.21 -7.70 23.21
N ARG A 155 2.00 -8.96 22.79
CA ARG A 155 2.92 -10.10 23.05
C ARG A 155 3.66 -10.59 21.80
N ALA A 156 3.07 -10.40 20.62
CA ALA A 156 3.65 -10.81 19.35
C ALA A 156 3.66 -9.66 18.34
N SER A 157 4.53 -9.76 17.33
CA SER A 157 4.56 -8.79 16.24
C SER A 157 3.30 -8.86 15.39
N LEU A 158 2.91 -7.72 14.81
CA LEU A 158 1.74 -7.64 13.92
C LEU A 158 1.80 -8.68 12.80
N LEU A 159 2.96 -8.83 12.15
CA LEU A 159 3.15 -9.79 11.06
C LEU A 159 2.87 -11.22 11.50
N PHE A 160 3.36 -11.61 12.67
CA PHE A 160 3.13 -12.94 13.22
C PHE A 160 1.65 -13.18 13.53
N THR A 161 1.01 -12.21 14.18
CA THR A 161 -0.42 -12.26 14.51
C THR A 161 -1.28 -12.37 13.24
N VAL A 162 -0.98 -11.57 12.20
CA VAL A 162 -1.69 -11.60 10.90
C VAL A 162 -1.45 -12.92 10.17
N LEU A 163 -0.22 -13.46 10.19
CA LEU A 163 0.11 -14.75 9.58
C LEU A 163 -0.74 -15.88 10.17
N ILE A 164 -0.91 -15.90 11.50
CA ILE A 164 -1.73 -16.92 12.16
C ILE A 164 -3.22 -16.65 11.90
N ALA A 165 -3.70 -15.47 12.24
CA ALA A 165 -5.12 -15.13 12.25
C ALA A 165 -5.74 -15.09 10.85
N ALA A 166 -5.01 -14.60 9.85
CA ALA A 166 -5.49 -14.43 8.47
C ALA A 166 -4.84 -15.39 7.47
N GLY A 167 -3.86 -16.20 7.88
CA GLY A 167 -3.24 -17.24 7.04
C GLY A 167 -3.60 -18.65 7.52
N VAL A 168 -3.08 -19.03 8.68
CA VAL A 168 -3.20 -20.40 9.22
C VAL A 168 -4.64 -20.76 9.58
N VAL A 169 -5.33 -19.89 10.33
CA VAL A 169 -6.69 -20.17 10.83
C VAL A 169 -7.69 -20.37 9.68
N PRO A 170 -7.75 -19.52 8.63
CA PRO A 170 -8.61 -19.74 7.47
C PRO A 170 -8.36 -21.06 6.74
N VAL A 171 -7.09 -21.46 6.61
CA VAL A 171 -6.71 -22.74 5.99
C VAL A 171 -7.26 -23.91 6.82
N LEU A 172 -6.99 -23.91 8.14
CA LEU A 172 -7.47 -24.96 9.04
C LEU A 172 -9.00 -25.05 9.06
N ALA A 173 -9.69 -23.93 9.16
CA ALA A 173 -11.15 -23.88 9.14
C ALA A 173 -11.73 -24.43 7.83
N THR A 174 -11.09 -24.11 6.70
CA THR A 174 -11.49 -24.61 5.38
C THR A 174 -11.25 -26.12 5.26
N THR A 175 -10.10 -26.61 5.71
CA THR A 175 -9.79 -28.06 5.74
C THR A 175 -10.76 -28.82 6.63
N ALA A 176 -11.03 -28.32 7.84
CA ALA A 176 -11.98 -28.93 8.77
C ALA A 176 -13.38 -28.99 8.17
N LYS A 177 -13.85 -27.89 7.54
CA LYS A 177 -15.13 -27.85 6.83
C LYS A 177 -15.22 -28.93 5.74
N TYR A 178 -14.18 -29.11 4.91
CA TYR A 178 -14.19 -30.15 3.87
C TYR A 178 -14.17 -31.57 4.42
N ARG A 179 -13.59 -31.79 5.61
CA ARG A 179 -13.60 -33.10 6.28
C ARG A 179 -14.93 -33.42 6.94
N LEU A 180 -15.62 -32.40 7.47
CA LEU A 180 -16.83 -32.55 8.27
C LEU A 180 -18.13 -32.41 7.46
N SER A 181 -18.10 -31.71 6.32
CA SER A 181 -19.27 -31.54 5.48
C SER A 181 -19.54 -32.83 4.70
N PRO A 182 -20.73 -33.45 4.84
CA PRO A 182 -21.11 -34.58 4.00
C PRO A 182 -21.21 -34.08 2.55
N ILE A 183 -20.35 -34.62 1.69
CA ILE A 183 -20.44 -34.39 0.25
C ILE A 183 -21.42 -35.44 -0.28
N PRO A 184 -22.57 -35.06 -0.88
CA PRO A 184 -23.41 -36.05 -1.54
C PRO A 184 -22.62 -36.66 -2.69
N GLU A 185 -22.36 -37.97 -2.64
CA GLU A 185 -21.68 -38.74 -3.70
C GLU A 185 -22.30 -38.50 -5.09
N ALA A 186 -23.61 -38.26 -5.14
CA ALA A 186 -24.37 -37.91 -6.34
C ALA A 186 -23.93 -36.59 -7.01
N ALA A 187 -23.24 -35.69 -6.31
CA ALA A 187 -22.72 -34.45 -6.89
C ALA A 187 -21.42 -34.62 -7.69
N TYR A 188 -20.73 -35.76 -7.49
CA TYR A 188 -19.44 -36.12 -8.08
C TYR A 188 -19.53 -37.25 -9.11
N SER A 189 -20.58 -38.09 -9.07
CA SER A 189 -20.80 -39.15 -10.06
C SER A 189 -20.91 -38.58 -11.47
N GLY A 190 -19.96 -38.95 -12.34
CA GLY A 190 -19.94 -38.58 -13.77
C GLY A 190 -19.35 -37.20 -14.09
N ARG A 191 -18.71 -36.50 -13.14
CA ARG A 191 -18.05 -35.22 -13.42
C ARG A 191 -16.53 -35.39 -13.42
N PRO A 192 -15.81 -34.86 -14.44
CA PRO A 192 -14.35 -34.88 -14.42
C PRO A 192 -13.86 -34.09 -13.21
N THR A 193 -13.21 -34.80 -12.29
CA THR A 193 -12.49 -34.21 -11.17
C THR A 193 -11.12 -33.74 -11.65
N LEU A 194 -10.63 -32.63 -11.11
CA LEU A 194 -9.26 -32.19 -11.35
C LEU A 194 -8.27 -33.33 -10.99
N PRO A 195 -7.17 -33.51 -11.74
CA PRO A 195 -6.22 -34.59 -11.50
C PRO A 195 -5.69 -34.51 -10.07
N ARG A 196 -5.74 -35.65 -9.35
CA ARG A 196 -5.17 -35.76 -8.00
C ARG A 196 -3.67 -35.50 -8.08
N ARG A 197 -3.18 -34.50 -7.34
CA ARG A 197 -1.76 -34.15 -7.29
C ARG A 197 -1.04 -35.09 -6.31
N SER A 198 0.10 -35.63 -6.73
CA SER A 198 0.96 -36.43 -5.86
C SER A 198 1.54 -35.55 -4.73
N PRO A 199 1.64 -36.06 -3.49
CA PRO A 199 2.29 -35.33 -2.39
C PRO A 199 3.75 -34.99 -2.72
N LEU A 200 4.41 -35.81 -3.55
CA LEU A 200 5.76 -35.55 -4.04
C LEU A 200 5.80 -34.29 -4.92
N THR A 201 4.83 -34.11 -5.81
CA THR A 201 4.73 -32.91 -6.65
C THR A 201 4.52 -31.66 -5.81
N LEU A 202 3.73 -31.75 -4.73
CA LEU A 202 3.55 -30.65 -3.79
C LEU A 202 4.84 -30.36 -3.02
N ALA A 203 5.57 -31.38 -2.56
CA ALA A 203 6.85 -31.21 -1.90
C ALA A 203 7.88 -30.55 -2.83
N ILE A 204 7.97 -30.99 -4.08
CA ILE A 204 8.84 -30.38 -5.10
C ILE A 204 8.44 -28.92 -5.34
N LEU A 205 7.15 -28.61 -5.44
CA LEU A 205 6.68 -27.24 -5.61
C LEU A 205 7.05 -26.35 -4.42
N VAL A 206 6.91 -26.85 -3.19
CA VAL A 206 7.34 -26.13 -1.98
C VAL A 206 8.84 -25.90 -1.98
N VAL A 207 9.63 -26.93 -2.31
CA VAL A 207 11.10 -26.80 -2.41
C VAL A 207 11.49 -25.81 -3.50
N ALA A 208 10.84 -25.84 -4.66
CA ALA A 208 11.08 -24.90 -5.74
C ALA A 208 10.68 -23.47 -5.35
N ALA A 209 9.55 -23.29 -4.66
CA ALA A 209 9.11 -21.98 -4.17
C ALA A 209 10.07 -21.43 -3.10
N VAL A 210 10.54 -22.26 -2.17
CA VAL A 210 11.56 -21.88 -1.18
C VAL A 210 12.89 -21.59 -1.87
N GLY A 211 13.29 -22.39 -2.86
CA GLY A 211 14.49 -22.16 -3.66
C GLY A 211 14.42 -20.84 -4.42
N LEU A 212 13.31 -20.55 -5.09
CA LEU A 212 13.06 -19.26 -5.74
C LEU A 212 13.07 -18.11 -4.73
N LEU A 213 12.48 -18.28 -3.55
CA LEU A 213 12.51 -17.27 -2.49
C LEU A 213 13.93 -17.00 -1.97
N VAL A 214 14.78 -18.02 -1.90
CA VAL A 214 16.18 -17.89 -1.44
C VAL A 214 17.06 -17.28 -2.55
N LEU A 215 16.84 -17.67 -3.81
CA LEU A 215 17.61 -17.18 -4.96
C LEU A 215 17.19 -15.78 -5.42
N HIS A 216 15.89 -15.50 -5.27
CA HIS A 216 15.27 -14.22 -5.54
C HIS A 216 14.55 -13.78 -4.28
N PRO A 217 15.29 -13.40 -3.22
CA PRO A 217 14.67 -12.78 -2.08
C PRO A 217 13.82 -11.63 -2.62
N PRO A 218 12.57 -11.48 -2.15
CA PRO A 218 11.73 -10.38 -2.60
C PRO A 218 12.59 -9.13 -2.47
N ALA A 219 12.66 -8.36 -3.56
CA ALA A 219 13.18 -7.01 -3.51
C ALA A 219 12.20 -6.18 -2.69
N ALA A 220 12.06 -6.49 -1.40
CA ALA A 220 11.98 -5.43 -0.44
C ALA A 220 13.21 -4.60 -0.77
N ALA A 221 13.01 -3.46 -1.40
CA ALA A 221 13.93 -2.37 -1.23
C ALA A 221 13.99 -2.20 0.29
N SER A 222 14.87 -2.95 0.95
CA SER A 222 15.24 -2.72 2.33
C SER A 222 15.93 -1.39 2.18
N PRO A 223 15.26 -0.27 2.49
CA PRO A 223 15.81 1.02 2.15
C PRO A 223 17.14 1.10 2.89
N ALA A 224 18.12 1.76 2.29
CA ALA A 224 19.38 2.00 2.96
C ALA A 224 19.07 2.41 4.40
N PRO A 225 19.72 1.78 5.41
CA PRO A 225 19.35 1.99 6.80
C PRO A 225 19.30 3.51 7.05
N PRO A 226 18.17 4.02 7.58
CA PRO A 226 17.99 5.44 7.71
C PRO A 226 19.14 6.04 8.50
N ARG A 227 19.66 7.18 8.01
CA ARG A 227 20.76 7.90 8.66
C ARG A 227 20.43 8.17 10.13
N VAL A 228 21.43 8.16 11.00
CA VAL A 228 21.22 8.47 12.41
C VAL A 228 21.35 9.98 12.62
N GLY A 229 20.23 10.65 12.90
CA GLY A 229 20.19 12.03 13.35
C GLY A 229 20.30 12.12 14.87
N GLN A 230 20.94 13.18 15.34
CA GLN A 230 21.02 13.51 16.77
C GLN A 230 19.67 14.03 17.30
N SER A 231 19.37 13.89 18.59
CA SER A 231 18.03 14.14 19.16
C SER A 231 17.64 15.63 19.30
N ASP A 232 18.62 16.51 19.44
CA ASP A 232 18.50 17.96 19.65
C ASP A 232 18.61 18.76 18.32
N TRP A 233 18.43 18.09 17.18
CA TRP A 233 18.61 18.69 15.87
C TRP A 233 17.64 19.85 15.59
N VAL A 234 16.43 19.81 16.16
CA VAL A 234 15.40 20.85 15.99
C VAL A 234 15.87 22.17 16.59
N GLU A 235 16.43 22.12 17.80
CA GLU A 235 16.96 23.29 18.51
C GLU A 235 18.19 23.85 17.79
N ARG A 236 19.11 22.99 17.37
CA ARG A 236 20.31 23.40 16.63
C ARG A 236 20.03 23.92 15.23
N ALA A 237 18.96 23.46 14.60
CA ALA A 237 18.48 24.01 13.34
C ALA A 237 17.80 25.38 13.54
N GLY A 238 17.61 25.85 14.77
CA GLY A 238 16.99 27.13 15.07
C GLY A 238 15.52 27.20 14.64
N LEU A 239 14.82 26.05 14.64
CA LEU A 239 13.43 25.99 14.23
C LEU A 239 12.53 26.69 15.28
N GLY A 240 11.51 27.38 14.78
CA GLY A 240 10.62 28.22 15.58
C GLY A 240 9.50 27.46 16.27
N SER A 241 8.33 28.10 16.34
CA SER A 241 7.20 27.58 17.12
C SER A 241 6.70 26.22 16.62
N ALA A 242 6.39 25.33 17.57
CA ALA A 242 5.89 23.99 17.29
C ALA A 242 4.35 23.97 17.23
N THR A 243 3.80 23.40 16.16
CA THR A 243 2.35 23.16 16.02
C THR A 243 2.09 21.66 15.82
N SER A 244 1.31 21.03 16.69
CA SER A 244 1.03 19.59 16.63
C SER A 244 -0.22 19.25 15.83
N PHE A 245 -0.19 18.16 15.06
CA PHE A 245 -1.32 17.64 14.29
C PHE A 245 -1.72 16.25 14.79
N PRO A 246 -2.73 16.14 15.69
CA PRO A 246 -3.02 14.89 16.40
C PRO A 246 -3.64 13.79 15.51
N PHE A 247 -4.10 14.12 14.30
CA PHE A 247 -4.74 13.15 13.40
C PHE A 247 -3.78 12.02 12.98
N ILE A 248 -2.46 12.25 13.02
CA ILE A 248 -1.46 11.31 12.53
C ILE A 248 -1.43 10.01 13.33
N THR A 249 -1.83 10.04 14.61
CA THR A 249 -1.89 8.86 15.47
C THR A 249 -2.80 7.77 14.92
N ARG A 250 -3.85 8.17 14.19
CA ARG A 250 -4.76 7.24 13.51
C ARG A 250 -4.12 6.55 12.32
N TRP A 251 -3.08 7.13 11.73
CA TRP A 251 -2.45 6.59 10.52
C TRP A 251 -1.17 5.83 10.84
N LEU A 252 -0.32 6.40 11.69
CA LEU A 252 1.01 5.86 12.00
C LEU A 252 1.07 5.12 13.36
N GLY A 253 -0.05 5.04 14.07
CA GLY A 253 -0.18 4.37 15.37
C GLY A 253 -0.18 5.32 16.57
N ALA A 254 -0.59 4.79 17.74
CA ALA A 254 -0.84 5.59 18.94
C ALA A 254 0.38 6.38 19.47
N GLY A 255 1.60 5.90 19.22
CA GLY A 255 2.84 6.57 19.61
C GLY A 255 3.35 7.58 18.59
N ALA A 256 2.65 7.80 17.47
CA ALA A 256 3.12 8.67 16.42
C ALA A 256 2.80 10.15 16.68
N THR A 257 3.70 11.02 16.25
CA THR A 257 3.52 12.48 16.37
C THR A 257 3.78 13.14 15.02
N LEU A 258 3.10 14.27 14.78
CA LEU A 258 3.33 15.13 13.62
C LEU A 258 3.39 16.55 14.15
N THR A 259 4.56 17.17 14.04
CA THR A 259 4.82 18.51 14.54
C THR A 259 5.40 19.36 13.42
N ARG A 260 4.78 20.51 13.18
CA ARG A 260 5.29 21.54 12.28
C ARG A 260 6.12 22.54 13.07
N PHE A 261 7.25 22.92 12.53
CA PHE A 261 8.08 24.00 13.02
C PHE A 261 8.26 25.07 11.95
N ASP A 262 8.31 26.33 12.36
CA ASP A 262 8.60 27.44 11.46
C ASP A 262 10.10 27.48 11.13
N ALA A 263 10.45 27.57 9.84
CA ALA A 263 11.83 27.79 9.46
C ALA A 263 12.22 29.28 9.70
N PRO A 264 13.49 29.58 10.03
CA PRO A 264 13.94 30.97 10.20
C PRO A 264 13.64 31.82 8.97
N ALA A 265 12.94 32.94 9.12
CA ALA A 265 12.61 33.83 8.01
C ALA A 265 13.88 34.41 7.36
N VAL A 266 13.84 34.59 6.04
CA VAL A 266 14.90 35.22 5.25
C VAL A 266 14.24 36.26 4.35
N ASP A 267 14.72 37.50 4.41
CA ASP A 267 14.14 38.60 3.65
C ASP A 267 14.22 38.32 2.14
N GLY A 268 13.08 38.49 1.46
CA GLY A 268 12.96 38.24 0.02
C GLY A 268 12.90 36.76 -0.37
N ALA A 269 12.91 35.82 0.57
CA ALA A 269 12.75 34.41 0.31
C ALA A 269 11.34 33.90 0.66
N PRO A 270 10.84 32.86 -0.03
CA PRO A 270 9.55 32.27 0.29
C PRO A 270 9.49 31.71 1.72
N THR A 271 8.29 31.76 2.31
CA THR A 271 8.04 31.20 3.65
C THR A 271 8.18 29.68 3.63
N ALA A 272 8.89 29.12 4.62
CA ALA A 272 9.15 27.69 4.73
C ALA A 272 8.83 27.17 6.13
N VAL A 273 8.43 25.89 6.20
CA VAL A 273 8.15 25.15 7.44
C VAL A 273 8.76 23.76 7.37
N VAL A 274 8.95 23.13 8.53
CA VAL A 274 9.49 21.78 8.66
C VAL A 274 8.49 20.93 9.42
N ASP A 275 7.92 19.93 8.74
CA ASP A 275 7.00 18.97 9.31
C ASP A 275 7.74 17.68 9.67
N VAL A 276 7.64 17.26 10.93
CA VAL A 276 8.33 16.09 11.47
C VAL A 276 7.30 15.07 11.92
N MET A 277 7.18 13.97 11.18
CA MET A 277 6.41 12.80 11.58
C MET A 277 7.34 11.83 12.32
N THR A 278 7.03 11.48 13.56
CA THR A 278 7.80 10.49 14.34
C THR A 278 6.97 9.23 14.55
N SER A 279 7.59 8.06 14.42
CA SER A 279 6.99 6.76 14.78
C SER A 279 8.06 5.80 15.29
N THR A 280 7.68 4.88 16.17
CA THR A 280 8.54 3.77 16.61
C THR A 280 8.62 2.65 15.58
N ASN A 281 7.67 2.60 14.63
CA ASN A 281 7.57 1.59 13.59
C ASN A 281 7.95 2.17 12.23
N TYR A 282 9.09 1.75 11.70
CA TYR A 282 9.55 2.16 10.38
C TYR A 282 8.60 1.73 9.25
N GLY A 283 8.01 0.54 9.37
CA GLY A 283 7.03 0.03 8.40
C GLY A 283 5.80 0.93 8.29
N ALA A 284 5.34 1.48 9.40
CA ALA A 284 4.22 2.44 9.38
C ALA A 284 4.55 3.69 8.57
N LEU A 285 5.78 4.22 8.62
CA LEU A 285 6.18 5.35 7.76
C LEU A 285 6.30 4.93 6.29
N GLN A 286 6.73 3.70 6.01
CA GLN A 286 6.83 3.17 4.65
C GLN A 286 5.47 2.95 4.00
N ASP A 287 4.49 2.41 4.74
CA ASP A 287 3.14 2.13 4.25
C ASP A 287 2.43 3.40 3.73
N PHE A 288 2.84 4.58 4.23
CA PHE A 288 2.34 5.89 3.79
C PHE A 288 3.40 6.73 3.06
N SER A 289 4.49 6.14 2.58
CA SER A 289 5.58 6.88 1.93
C SER A 289 5.18 7.55 0.61
N ASP A 290 4.17 7.00 -0.08
CA ASP A 290 3.56 7.58 -1.28
C ASP A 290 2.30 8.42 -0.96
N MET A 291 1.97 8.62 0.31
CA MET A 291 0.83 9.44 0.69
C MET A 291 1.18 10.93 0.63
N VAL A 292 0.40 11.71 -0.13
CA VAL A 292 0.49 13.17 -0.15
C VAL A 292 -0.37 13.75 0.97
N TRP A 293 0.27 14.42 1.93
CA TRP A 293 -0.40 14.96 3.13
C TRP A 293 -0.87 16.41 2.97
N TYR A 294 -0.44 17.11 1.94
CA TYR A 294 -0.76 18.52 1.71
C TYR A 294 -1.83 18.65 0.63
N PRO A 295 -2.80 19.57 0.80
CA PRO A 295 -3.86 19.76 -0.18
C PRO A 295 -3.29 20.26 -1.51
N SER A 296 -3.78 19.71 -2.61
CA SER A 296 -3.46 20.15 -3.97
C SER A 296 -4.67 20.00 -4.89
N ASP A 297 -4.81 20.91 -5.85
CA ASP A 297 -5.93 20.87 -6.82
C ASP A 297 -5.78 19.74 -7.84
N ARG A 298 -4.54 19.38 -8.15
CA ARG A 298 -4.17 18.25 -9.00
C ARG A 298 -3.38 17.22 -8.20
N PRO A 299 -3.42 15.93 -8.59
CA PRO A 299 -2.56 14.92 -7.98
C PRO A 299 -1.10 15.33 -8.07
N ALA A 300 -0.41 15.38 -6.93
CA ALA A 300 1.02 15.64 -6.86
C ALA A 300 1.79 14.33 -6.94
N ASN A 301 2.92 14.35 -7.66
CA ASN A 301 3.78 13.18 -7.82
C ASN A 301 5.10 13.37 -7.09
N TYR A 302 5.51 12.37 -6.33
CA TYR A 302 6.84 12.26 -5.78
C TYR A 302 7.85 11.89 -6.86
N GLU A 303 8.90 12.67 -6.91
CA GLU A 303 10.05 12.50 -7.79
C GLU A 303 11.30 12.23 -6.98
N ARG A 304 12.27 11.55 -7.61
CA ARG A 304 13.59 11.38 -7.02
C ARG A 304 14.43 12.62 -7.34
N PRO A 305 15.24 13.12 -6.39
CA PRO A 305 16.22 14.15 -6.68
C PRO A 305 17.12 13.78 -7.86
N VAL A 306 17.53 14.79 -8.62
CA VAL A 306 18.51 14.63 -9.69
C VAL A 306 19.82 14.05 -9.14
N ALA A 307 20.44 13.14 -9.90
CA ALA A 307 21.71 12.53 -9.52
C ALA A 307 22.78 13.61 -9.29
N GLY A 308 23.48 13.53 -8.14
CA GLY A 308 24.47 14.53 -7.74
C GLY A 308 23.92 15.70 -6.91
N SER A 309 22.61 15.72 -6.60
CA SER A 309 22.07 16.68 -5.62
C SER A 309 22.65 16.47 -4.23
N ALA A 310 22.73 17.55 -3.44
CA ALA A 310 23.16 17.50 -2.04
C ALA A 310 22.10 16.88 -1.09
N LEU A 311 20.98 16.40 -1.66
CA LEU A 311 19.88 15.83 -0.91
C LEU A 311 20.19 14.38 -0.46
N PRO A 312 19.59 13.92 0.65
CA PRO A 312 19.72 12.54 1.09
C PRO A 312 19.32 11.53 0.00
N ALA A 313 19.94 10.36 -0.04
CA ALA A 313 19.62 9.33 -1.04
C ALA A 313 18.16 8.83 -0.97
N THR A 314 17.54 8.93 0.22
CA THR A 314 16.12 8.59 0.45
C THR A 314 15.20 9.80 0.28
N ALA A 315 15.72 10.96 -0.13
CA ALA A 315 14.91 12.14 -0.31
C ALA A 315 14.00 11.98 -1.52
N ARG A 316 12.83 12.60 -1.41
CA ARG A 316 11.81 12.65 -2.45
C ARG A 316 11.29 14.08 -2.51
N ILE A 317 11.07 14.56 -3.72
CA ILE A 317 10.55 15.90 -3.99
C ILE A 317 9.10 15.74 -4.42
N VAL A 318 8.23 16.64 -3.99
CA VAL A 318 6.84 16.68 -4.44
C VAL A 318 6.38 18.12 -4.40
N HIS A 319 5.57 18.54 -5.36
CA HIS A 319 5.08 19.91 -5.40
C HIS A 319 3.68 19.95 -6.02
N SER A 320 2.93 20.99 -5.64
CA SER A 320 1.73 21.35 -6.38
C SER A 320 2.12 22.02 -7.70
N ASN A 321 1.24 21.97 -8.69
CA ASN A 321 1.45 22.65 -9.96
C ASN A 321 0.84 24.06 -9.87
N ALA A 322 1.67 25.09 -9.73
CA ALA A 322 1.22 26.48 -9.64
C ALA A 322 0.62 26.99 -10.96
N ASP A 323 1.18 26.61 -12.11
CA ASP A 323 0.67 26.98 -13.44
C ASP A 323 -0.74 26.44 -13.72
N ALA A 324 -1.12 25.41 -12.97
CA ALA A 324 -2.39 24.72 -13.06
C ALA A 324 -3.48 25.25 -12.12
N ALA A 325 -3.15 26.20 -11.24
CA ALA A 325 -4.07 26.74 -10.25
C ALA A 325 -5.25 27.42 -10.95
N THR A 326 -6.47 26.94 -10.71
CA THR A 326 -7.68 27.53 -11.29
C THR A 326 -8.22 28.71 -10.47
N THR A 327 -7.68 28.92 -9.28
CA THR A 327 -8.11 29.92 -8.30
C THR A 327 -6.89 30.51 -7.61
N ASP A 328 -6.81 31.85 -7.54
CA ASP A 328 -5.72 32.59 -6.88
C ASP A 328 -5.59 32.31 -5.37
N SER A 329 -6.58 31.63 -4.78
CA SER A 329 -6.61 31.26 -3.36
C SER A 329 -6.04 29.88 -3.06
N SER A 330 -5.70 29.07 -4.07
CA SER A 330 -5.19 27.71 -3.86
C SER A 330 -3.73 27.76 -3.36
N PRO A 331 -3.43 27.31 -2.14
CA PRO A 331 -2.07 27.39 -1.60
C PRO A 331 -1.13 26.45 -2.38
N GLN A 332 -0.16 27.03 -3.09
CA GLN A 332 0.84 26.30 -3.85
C GLN A 332 2.08 26.03 -2.98
N TRP A 333 2.63 24.83 -3.07
CA TRP A 333 3.68 24.38 -2.18
C TRP A 333 4.67 23.44 -2.87
N TYR A 334 5.92 23.53 -2.46
CA TYR A 334 7.01 22.64 -2.85
C TYR A 334 7.50 21.94 -1.59
N ALA A 335 7.76 20.63 -1.64
CA ALA A 335 8.23 19.90 -0.49
C ALA A 335 9.32 18.88 -0.80
N VAL A 336 10.25 18.75 0.14
CA VAL A 336 11.31 17.75 0.14
C VAL A 336 11.15 16.91 1.40
N THR A 337 10.99 15.60 1.23
CA THR A 337 10.80 14.65 2.34
C THR A 337 11.88 13.58 2.34
N TRP A 338 12.34 13.18 3.51
CA TRP A 338 13.21 12.02 3.69
C TRP A 338 12.91 11.34 5.02
N ILE A 339 13.38 10.10 5.18
CA ILE A 339 13.26 9.36 6.43
C ILE A 339 14.65 9.14 7.02
N TRP A 340 14.78 9.37 8.32
CA TRP A 340 15.97 9.05 9.09
C TRP A 340 15.60 8.39 10.42
N ARG A 341 16.60 8.01 11.19
CA ARG A 341 16.47 7.42 12.51
C ARG A 341 17.06 8.36 13.54
N THR A 342 16.41 8.51 14.66
CA THR A 342 16.96 9.19 15.85
C THR A 342 16.96 8.23 17.03
N PRO A 343 17.60 8.56 18.16
CA PRO A 343 17.48 7.75 19.38
C PRO A 343 16.02 7.56 19.83
N ALA A 344 15.12 8.50 19.48
CA ALA A 344 13.71 8.47 19.85
C ALA A 344 12.83 7.62 18.90
N GLY A 345 13.34 7.17 17.76
CA GLY A 345 12.58 6.36 16.80
C GLY A 345 12.93 6.67 15.34
N TYR A 346 11.97 6.49 14.46
CA TYR A 346 12.08 6.87 13.05
C TYR A 346 11.35 8.18 12.82
N GLN A 347 11.93 9.07 12.01
CA GLN A 347 11.29 10.32 11.66
C GLN A 347 11.29 10.52 10.15
N GLN A 348 10.13 10.88 9.62
CA GLN A 348 9.99 11.45 8.29
C GLN A 348 9.97 12.97 8.44
N VAL A 349 10.99 13.62 7.88
CA VAL A 349 11.13 15.08 7.90
C VAL A 349 10.75 15.59 6.52
N THR A 350 9.84 16.56 6.49
CA THR A 350 9.36 17.21 5.28
C THR A 350 9.57 18.71 5.38
N VAL A 351 10.43 19.26 4.55
CA VAL A 351 10.56 20.71 4.36
C VAL A 351 9.50 21.12 3.36
N VAL A 352 8.64 22.08 3.70
CA VAL A 352 7.59 22.60 2.84
C VAL A 352 7.81 24.09 2.64
N VAL A 353 7.81 24.54 1.39
CA VAL A 353 8.05 25.92 0.99
C VAL A 353 6.84 26.41 0.21
N ASN A 354 6.42 27.65 0.45
CA ASN A 354 5.37 28.29 -0.34
C ASN A 354 5.93 28.61 -1.73
N GLN A 355 5.22 28.26 -2.79
CA GLN A 355 5.68 28.58 -4.14
C GLN A 355 5.48 30.07 -4.50
N SER A 356 4.61 30.78 -3.79
CA SER A 356 4.44 32.22 -3.99
C SER A 356 5.59 33.01 -3.34
N VAL A 357 6.59 33.37 -4.15
CA VAL A 357 7.84 34.01 -3.70
C VAL A 357 7.62 35.31 -2.92
N THR A 358 6.58 36.07 -3.29
CA THR A 358 6.27 37.38 -2.68
C THR A 358 5.27 37.31 -1.54
N SER A 359 4.67 36.13 -1.30
CA SER A 359 3.61 36.00 -0.30
C SER A 359 4.17 35.60 1.06
N PRO A 360 3.82 36.34 2.13
CA PRO A 360 4.16 35.95 3.50
C PRO A 360 3.27 34.81 4.02
N THR A 361 2.40 34.23 3.18
CA THR A 361 1.50 33.16 3.62
C THR A 361 2.28 31.90 3.98
N ARG A 362 1.90 31.28 5.09
CA ARG A 362 2.46 30.01 5.53
C ARG A 362 2.05 28.91 4.53
N PRO A 363 2.94 27.94 4.22
CA PRO A 363 2.57 26.76 3.46
C PRO A 363 1.37 26.01 4.10
N PRO A 364 0.54 25.33 3.30
CA PRO A 364 -0.66 24.68 3.80
C PRO A 364 -0.34 23.65 4.88
N ALA A 365 -1.22 23.53 5.88
CA ALA A 365 -1.10 22.52 6.92
C ALA A 365 -1.32 21.11 6.35
N PRO A 366 -0.64 20.07 6.90
CA PRO A 366 -0.94 18.70 6.53
C PRO A 366 -2.36 18.35 6.97
N GLN A 367 -3.06 17.56 6.16
CA GLN A 367 -4.43 17.15 6.38
C GLN A 367 -4.55 15.61 6.36
N PRO A 368 -5.50 15.03 7.11
CA PRO A 368 -5.77 13.61 7.01
C PRO A 368 -6.25 13.28 5.58
N PRO A 369 -5.66 12.27 4.92
CA PRO A 369 -6.04 11.93 3.56
C PRO A 369 -7.49 11.42 3.52
N SER A 370 -8.17 11.70 2.42
CA SER A 370 -9.54 11.27 2.15
C SER A 370 -9.57 10.28 0.98
N LEU A 371 -10.51 9.33 0.97
CA LEU A 371 -10.63 8.40 -0.17
C LEU A 371 -10.89 9.14 -1.49
N ALA A 372 -11.58 10.29 -1.42
CA ALA A 372 -11.83 11.12 -2.59
C ALA A 372 -10.54 11.70 -3.16
N ASP A 373 -9.66 12.22 -2.30
CA ASP A 373 -8.39 12.85 -2.71
C ASP A 373 -7.33 11.80 -3.07
N THR A 374 -7.33 10.66 -2.39
CA THR A 374 -6.32 9.62 -2.55
C THR A 374 -6.62 8.66 -3.70
N ILE A 375 -7.90 8.35 -3.96
CA ILE A 375 -8.29 7.36 -4.97
C ILE A 375 -9.03 7.99 -6.14
N ILE A 376 -10.13 8.69 -5.86
CA ILE A 376 -11.08 9.10 -6.90
C ILE A 376 -10.48 10.20 -7.78
N LYS A 377 -9.95 11.27 -7.20
CA LYS A 377 -9.37 12.38 -7.96
C LYS A 377 -8.19 11.92 -8.84
N PRO A 378 -7.20 11.15 -8.35
CA PRO A 378 -6.11 10.67 -9.19
C PRO A 378 -6.57 9.70 -10.28
N ALA A 379 -7.51 8.80 -10.00
CA ALA A 379 -8.06 7.90 -11.01
C ALA A 379 -8.78 8.67 -12.15
N LEU A 380 -9.60 9.67 -11.79
CA LEU A 380 -10.25 10.54 -12.76
C LEU A 380 -9.23 11.37 -13.55
N TRP A 381 -8.15 11.81 -12.91
CA TRP A 381 -7.06 12.52 -13.57
C TRP A 381 -6.33 11.63 -14.58
N ALA A 382 -5.98 10.41 -14.18
CA ALA A 382 -5.33 9.41 -15.03
C ALA A 382 -6.18 9.05 -16.26
N ALA A 383 -7.51 9.16 -16.17
CA ALA A 383 -8.43 8.90 -17.28
C ALA A 383 -8.58 10.07 -18.27
N ARG A 384 -8.24 11.32 -17.90
CA ARG A 384 -8.35 12.48 -18.80
C ARG A 384 -7.29 12.41 -19.89
N VAL A 385 -7.54 12.90 -21.10
CA VAL A 385 -6.48 13.09 -22.11
C VAL A 385 -5.99 14.54 -22.00
N GLN A 386 -4.94 14.77 -21.22
CA GLN A 386 -4.33 16.10 -21.09
C GLN A 386 -2.81 15.98 -21.14
N PRO A 387 -2.11 16.89 -21.84
CA PRO A 387 -0.66 16.96 -21.80
C PRO A 387 -0.22 17.27 -20.37
N GLU A 388 0.71 16.47 -19.88
CA GLU A 388 1.35 16.67 -18.59
C GLU A 388 2.41 17.76 -18.77
N MET A 389 2.04 19.01 -18.55
CA MET A 389 3.04 20.02 -18.25
C MET A 389 3.31 19.90 -16.75
N VAL A 390 4.42 19.25 -16.40
CA VAL A 390 5.00 19.35 -15.06
C VAL A 390 5.19 20.86 -14.83
N GLY A 391 4.45 21.41 -13.87
CA GLY A 391 4.52 22.85 -13.59
C GLY A 391 5.93 23.19 -13.13
N ASP A 392 6.52 24.23 -13.70
CA ASP A 392 7.89 24.60 -13.36
C ASP A 392 7.90 25.20 -11.95
N VAL A 393 8.94 24.88 -11.17
CA VAL A 393 9.11 25.44 -9.83
C VAL A 393 10.15 26.54 -9.90
N ASP A 394 9.75 27.74 -9.49
CA ASP A 394 10.63 28.92 -9.45
C ASP A 394 11.93 28.63 -8.69
N ALA A 395 13.07 29.00 -9.27
CA ALA A 395 14.40 28.76 -8.69
C ALA A 395 14.54 29.26 -7.22
N PRO A 396 14.02 30.46 -6.83
CA PRO A 396 14.04 30.91 -5.45
C PRO A 396 13.35 29.96 -4.46
N VAL A 397 12.33 29.21 -4.89
CA VAL A 397 11.61 28.24 -4.05
C VAL A 397 12.48 27.01 -3.80
N VAL A 398 13.15 26.51 -4.84
CA VAL A 398 14.06 25.37 -4.75
C VAL A 398 15.29 25.73 -3.91
N GLU A 399 15.90 26.89 -4.16
CA GLU A 399 17.05 27.39 -3.39
C GLU A 399 16.71 27.52 -1.89
N ARG A 400 15.50 28.01 -1.60
CA ARG A 400 15.00 28.13 -0.23
C ARG A 400 14.79 26.77 0.42
N ALA A 401 14.23 25.80 -0.30
CA ALA A 401 14.09 24.44 0.21
C ALA A 401 15.47 23.82 0.52
N ASP A 402 16.43 23.95 -0.40
CA ASP A 402 17.79 23.43 -0.23
C ASP A 402 18.53 24.08 0.94
N GLU A 403 18.35 25.39 1.16
CA GLU A 403 18.89 26.09 2.33
C GLU A 403 18.36 25.48 3.63
N VAL A 404 17.05 25.30 3.73
CA VAL A 404 16.41 24.74 4.93
C VAL A 404 16.80 23.27 5.12
N VAL A 405 16.82 22.47 4.05
CA VAL A 405 17.28 21.08 4.11
C VAL A 405 18.72 21.00 4.59
N ARG A 406 19.63 21.81 4.03
CA ARG A 406 21.04 21.84 4.45
C ARG A 406 21.20 22.22 5.91
N ARG A 407 20.43 23.21 6.38
CA ARG A 407 20.40 23.62 7.80
C ARG A 407 19.96 22.45 8.69
N VAL A 408 18.88 21.76 8.32
CA VAL A 408 18.35 20.61 9.07
C VAL A 408 19.35 19.44 9.08
N LEU A 409 19.95 19.10 7.94
CA LEU A 409 20.91 18.00 7.84
C LEU A 409 22.21 18.30 8.62
N ALA A 410 22.71 19.54 8.53
CA ALA A 410 23.87 19.98 9.29
C ALA A 410 23.59 19.93 10.81
N ALA A 411 22.43 20.43 11.23
CA ALA A 411 22.00 20.37 12.63
C ALA A 411 21.83 18.94 13.14
N ALA A 412 21.38 17.99 12.30
CA ALA A 412 21.26 16.60 12.69
C ALA A 412 22.61 15.86 12.79
N GLY A 413 23.70 16.46 12.31
CA GLY A 413 25.00 15.78 12.19
C GLY A 413 24.98 14.65 11.17
N ALA A 414 24.01 14.65 10.26
CA ALA A 414 23.80 13.60 9.27
C ALA A 414 24.68 13.86 8.03
N THR A 415 26.00 13.96 8.23
CA THR A 415 26.98 14.14 7.13
C THR A 415 27.55 12.81 6.67
N GLY A 416 27.42 12.55 5.36
CA GLY A 416 28.16 11.50 4.61
C GLY A 416 27.70 10.09 4.86
#